data_AF-A0A9E0X2L4-F1
#
_entry.id   AF-A0A9E0X2L4-F1
#
_cell.length_a   1.000
_cell.length_b   1.000
_cell.length_c   1.000
_cell.angle_alpha   90.00
_cell.angle_beta   90.00
_cell.angle_gamma   90.00
#
_symmetry.space_group_name_H-M   'P 1'
#
loop_
_entity.id
_entity.type
_entity.pdbx_description
1 polymer ?
#
loop_
_entity_poly.entity_id
_entity_poly.type
_entity_poly.pdbx_seq_one_letter_code
_entity_poly.pdbx_strand_id
1 'polypeptide(L)'
;MELIQDFKDFIRLLDAHEVRYMVVGGVAVNAHGFVRMTEDLDFWLERSPANADKALSALLEFGFGEFTKDDLLDPKAVLMMGRAPNRIDLLTWVSGREFADCYPRRIYANLGGVRIPLIALDDLLINKRASGRSKDIGDLEEFERRKDRK
;
A
#
# COMPACT_ATOMS: atom_id res chain seq x y z
N MET A 1 -5.02 -10.67 -11.31
CA MET A 1 -5.04 -9.22 -11.62
C MET A 1 -3.76 -8.88 -12.33
N GLU A 2 -3.86 -8.34 -13.54
CA GLU A 2 -2.70 -7.82 -14.27
C GLU A 2 -2.38 -6.41 -13.72
N LEU A 3 -1.12 -6.17 -13.36
CA LEU A 3 -0.66 -4.82 -13.02
C LEU A 3 -0.17 -4.14 -14.29
N ILE A 4 -0.40 -2.84 -14.40
CA ILE A 4 0.24 -2.02 -15.42
C ILE A 4 1.76 -2.02 -15.23
N GLN A 5 2.49 -1.71 -16.29
CA GLN A 5 3.95 -1.79 -16.30
C GLN A 5 4.59 -0.85 -15.27
N ASP A 6 4.13 0.40 -15.18
CA ASP A 6 4.64 1.41 -14.25
C ASP A 6 4.61 0.95 -12.79
N PHE A 7 3.54 0.27 -12.36
CA PHE A 7 3.45 -0.27 -11.00
C PHE A 7 4.49 -1.35 -10.76
N LYS A 8 4.70 -2.25 -11.73
CA LYS A 8 5.70 -3.31 -11.62
C LYS A 8 7.11 -2.73 -11.52
N ASP A 9 7.40 -1.69 -12.31
CA ASP A 9 8.71 -1.06 -12.33
C ASP A 9 8.96 -0.28 -11.05
N PHE A 10 7.96 0.44 -10.54
CA PHE A 10 8.09 1.10 -9.24
C PHE A 10 8.31 0.10 -8.10
N ILE A 11 7.57 -1.01 -8.06
CA ILE A 11 7.78 -2.08 -7.08
C ILE A 11 9.21 -2.62 -7.15
N ARG A 12 9.71 -2.91 -8.36
CA ARG A 12 11.08 -3.42 -8.55
C ARG A 12 12.12 -2.43 -8.04
N LEU A 13 11.89 -1.13 -8.22
CA LEU A 13 12.78 -0.09 -7.68
C LEU A 13 12.73 -0.05 -6.16
N LEU A 14 11.54 -0.11 -5.55
CA LEU A 14 11.42 -0.20 -4.09
C LEU A 14 12.17 -1.42 -3.54
N ASP A 15 12.03 -2.58 -4.18
CA ASP A 15 12.72 -3.81 -3.80
C ASP A 15 14.25 -3.70 -3.99
N ALA A 16 14.70 -3.14 -5.11
CA ALA A 16 16.13 -2.98 -5.44
C ALA A 16 16.85 -2.04 -4.47
N HIS A 17 16.15 -0.99 -3.98
CA HIS A 17 16.64 -0.08 -2.96
C HIS A 17 16.37 -0.58 -1.52
N GLU A 18 15.82 -1.79 -1.38
CA GLU A 18 15.46 -2.42 -0.11
C GLU A 18 14.57 -1.53 0.78
N VAL A 19 13.61 -0.84 0.16
CA VAL A 19 12.63 -0.02 0.87
C VAL A 19 11.70 -0.93 1.66
N ARG A 20 11.45 -0.59 2.92
CA ARG A 20 10.45 -1.22 3.76
C ARG A 20 9.09 -0.60 3.47
N TYR A 21 8.22 -1.37 2.84
CA TYR A 21 6.86 -0.96 2.52
C TYR A 21 5.87 -2.14 2.55
N MET A 22 4.58 -1.82 2.56
CA MET A 22 3.50 -2.77 2.30
C MET A 22 2.45 -2.13 1.41
N VAL A 23 1.87 -2.90 0.49
CA VAL A 23 0.69 -2.48 -0.24
C VAL A 23 -0.54 -2.63 0.65
N VAL A 24 -1.36 -1.58 0.67
CA VAL A 24 -2.61 -1.47 1.45
C VAL A 24 -3.78 -1.12 0.52
N GLY A 25 -4.86 -0.57 1.09
CA GLY A 25 -5.91 0.05 0.28
C GLY A 25 -6.73 -0.93 -0.56
N GLY A 26 -7.17 -0.48 -1.73
CA GLY A 26 -8.10 -1.25 -2.55
C GLY A 26 -7.47 -2.47 -3.23
N VAL A 27 -6.20 -2.36 -3.63
CA VAL A 27 -5.46 -3.49 -4.23
C VAL A 27 -5.26 -4.60 -3.20
N ALA A 28 -5.03 -4.26 -1.93
CA ALA A 28 -4.98 -5.26 -0.86
C ALA A 28 -6.32 -5.99 -0.66
N VAL A 29 -7.44 -5.27 -0.73
CA VAL A 29 -8.78 -5.90 -0.68
C VAL A 29 -8.95 -6.91 -1.81
N ASN A 30 -8.56 -6.55 -3.04
CA ASN A 30 -8.61 -7.46 -4.18
C ASN A 30 -7.71 -8.68 -4.00
N ALA A 31 -6.48 -8.48 -3.52
CA ALA A 31 -5.52 -9.56 -3.29
C ALA A 31 -5.99 -10.56 -2.22
N HIS A 32 -6.79 -10.13 -1.25
CA HIS A 32 -7.44 -10.99 -0.25
C HIS A 32 -8.71 -11.71 -0.78
N GLY A 33 -8.99 -11.61 -2.08
CA GLY A 33 -10.05 -12.37 -2.76
C GLY A 33 -11.38 -11.63 -2.89
N PHE A 34 -11.42 -10.34 -2.62
CA PHE A 34 -12.62 -9.50 -2.71
C PHE A 34 -12.65 -8.73 -4.03
N VAL A 35 -13.81 -8.19 -4.40
CA VAL A 35 -13.95 -7.41 -5.63
C VAL A 35 -14.13 -5.96 -5.25
N ARG A 36 -13.17 -5.13 -5.64
CA ARG A 36 -13.16 -3.69 -5.39
C ARG A 36 -12.55 -2.97 -6.58
N MET A 37 -13.25 -1.93 -7.05
CA MET A 37 -12.68 -1.00 -8.02
C MET A 37 -11.57 -0.17 -7.34
N THR A 38 -10.42 -0.08 -8.00
CA THR A 38 -9.25 0.66 -7.51
C THR A 38 -8.85 1.71 -8.53
N GLU A 39 -8.50 2.90 -8.05
CA GLU A 39 -8.09 4.03 -8.89
C GLU A 39 -6.59 4.34 -8.74
N ASP A 40 -5.94 3.62 -7.83
CA ASP A 40 -4.64 3.88 -7.25
C ASP A 40 -4.00 2.59 -6.71
N LEU A 41 -2.69 2.67 -6.47
CA LEU A 41 -1.93 1.70 -5.72
C LEU A 41 -1.29 2.38 -4.50
N ASP A 42 -1.75 2.01 -3.31
CA ASP A 42 -1.32 2.56 -2.04
C ASP A 42 -0.13 1.79 -1.46
N PHE A 43 0.99 2.47 -1.21
CA PHE A 43 2.18 1.95 -0.54
C PHE A 43 2.34 2.59 0.83
N TRP A 44 2.19 1.80 1.89
CA TRP A 44 2.53 2.24 3.24
C TRP A 44 4.02 2.02 3.50
N LEU A 45 4.76 3.10 3.77
CA LEU A 45 6.20 3.09 4.01
C LEU A 45 6.54 3.06 5.51
N GLU A 46 7.64 2.40 5.88
CA GLU A 46 8.21 2.57 7.22
C GLU A 46 8.72 4.01 7.38
N ARG A 47 8.24 4.70 8.40
CA ARG A 47 8.66 6.06 8.73
C ARG A 47 9.95 6.05 9.53
N SER A 48 11.08 5.91 8.84
CA SER A 48 12.42 6.01 9.44
C SER A 48 13.36 6.80 8.52
N PRO A 49 14.34 7.55 9.07
CA PRO A 49 15.27 8.32 8.24
C PRO A 49 16.02 7.47 7.20
N ALA A 50 16.41 6.25 7.58
CA ALA A 50 17.11 5.32 6.68
C ALA A 50 16.19 4.80 5.57
N ASN A 51 14.92 4.49 5.88
CA ASN A 51 13.97 4.05 4.87
C ASN A 51 13.55 5.20 3.93
N ALA A 52 13.47 6.43 4.44
CA ALA A 52 13.20 7.61 3.64
C ALA A 52 14.31 7.87 2.61
N ASP A 53 15.60 7.73 2.99
CA ASP A 53 16.72 7.87 2.04
C ASP A 53 16.66 6.83 0.91
N LYS A 54 16.32 5.58 1.25
CA LYS A 54 16.11 4.49 0.28
C LYS A 54 14.93 4.78 -0.66
N ALA A 55 13.81 5.23 -0.10
CA ALA A 55 12.62 5.57 -0.86
C ALA A 55 12.86 6.76 -1.80
N LEU A 56 13.58 7.80 -1.38
CA LEU A 56 13.99 8.91 -2.24
C LEU A 56 14.88 8.45 -3.40
N SER A 57 15.80 7.53 -3.15
CA SER A 57 16.67 6.98 -4.19
C SER A 57 15.86 6.22 -5.24
N ALA A 58 14.90 5.39 -4.80
CA ALA A 58 13.96 4.71 -5.70
C ALA A 58 13.06 5.67 -6.47
N LEU A 59 12.54 6.72 -5.81
CA LEU A 59 11.71 7.76 -6.42
C LEU A 59 12.47 8.53 -7.50
N LEU A 60 13.70 8.96 -7.21
CA LEU A 60 14.54 9.68 -8.15
C LEU A 60 14.84 8.82 -9.40
N GLU A 61 15.16 7.54 -9.20
CA GLU A 61 15.40 6.59 -10.31
C GLU A 61 14.12 6.33 -11.13
N PHE A 62 12.95 6.32 -10.48
CA PHE A 62 11.67 6.22 -11.15
C PHE A 62 11.29 7.49 -11.94
N GLY A 63 11.96 8.62 -11.68
CA GLY A 63 11.74 9.91 -12.35
C GLY A 63 10.98 10.95 -11.53
N PHE A 64 10.80 10.75 -10.22
CA PHE A 64 10.14 11.67 -9.29
C PHE A 64 11.13 12.25 -8.29
N GLY A 65 11.56 13.50 -8.52
CA GLY A 65 12.54 14.21 -7.68
C GLY A 65 11.96 15.34 -6.83
N GLU A 66 10.64 15.48 -6.77
CA GLU A 66 9.96 16.60 -6.10
C GLU A 66 9.72 16.38 -4.61
N PHE A 67 9.75 15.13 -4.14
CA PHE A 67 9.58 14.79 -2.74
C PHE A 67 10.88 14.94 -1.96
N THR A 68 10.74 15.34 -0.71
CA THR A 68 11.84 15.50 0.23
C THR A 68 11.83 14.40 1.28
N LYS A 69 12.93 14.31 2.04
CA LYS A 69 13.01 13.40 3.18
C LYS A 69 11.99 13.75 4.26
N ASP A 70 11.73 15.03 4.47
CA ASP A 70 10.78 15.51 5.47
C ASP A 70 9.34 15.10 5.12
N ASP A 71 8.98 15.11 3.84
CA ASP A 71 7.68 14.62 3.37
C ASP A 71 7.45 13.14 3.75
N LEU A 72 8.50 12.31 3.63
CA LEU A 72 8.45 10.88 3.99
C LEU A 72 8.56 10.62 5.50
N LEU A 73 8.92 11.63 6.28
CA LEU A 73 9.01 11.57 7.74
C LEU A 73 7.82 12.22 8.45
N ASP A 74 7.00 12.99 7.73
CA ASP A 74 5.75 13.53 8.24
C ASP A 74 4.82 12.36 8.65
N PRO A 75 4.33 12.34 9.91
CA PRO A 75 3.49 11.26 10.42
C PRO A 75 2.09 11.18 9.82
N LYS A 76 1.73 12.10 8.91
CA LYS A 76 0.41 12.18 8.27
C LYS A 76 0.45 12.35 6.74
N ALA A 77 1.61 12.12 6.13
CA ALA A 77 1.78 12.31 4.69
C ALA A 77 1.01 11.30 3.84
N VAL A 78 0.50 11.83 2.71
CA VAL A 78 0.01 11.09 1.55
C VAL A 78 0.60 11.77 0.32
N LEU A 79 1.63 11.18 -0.27
CA LEU A 79 2.32 11.72 -1.44
C LEU A 79 1.80 11.03 -2.69
N MET A 80 1.30 11.80 -3.65
CA MET A 80 0.60 11.27 -4.82
C MET A 80 1.46 11.44 -6.07
N MET A 81 1.58 10.37 -6.85
CA MET A 81 2.27 10.35 -8.14
C MET A 81 1.31 9.89 -9.24
N GLY A 82 1.32 10.60 -10.37
CA GLY A 82 0.47 10.27 -11.51
C GLY A 82 -1.01 10.60 -11.29
N ARG A 83 -1.90 9.90 -12.01
CA ARG A 83 -3.36 10.10 -11.99
C ARG A 83 -4.08 8.77 -12.19
N ALA A 84 -5.32 8.69 -11.69
CA ALA A 84 -6.15 7.51 -11.86
C ALA A 84 -6.33 7.15 -13.36
N PRO A 85 -6.33 5.84 -13.72
CA PRO A 85 -6.23 4.67 -12.84
C PRO A 85 -4.79 4.24 -12.50
N ASN A 86 -3.78 5.02 -12.92
CA ASN A 86 -2.36 4.71 -12.76
C ASN A 86 -1.72 5.54 -11.62
N ARG A 87 -2.51 5.95 -10.62
CA ARG A 87 -2.01 6.74 -9.49
C ARG A 87 -1.25 5.84 -8.52
N ILE A 88 -0.13 6.34 -8.00
CA ILE A 88 0.60 5.73 -6.89
C ILE A 88 0.52 6.68 -5.70
N ASP A 89 0.10 6.16 -4.54
CA ASP A 89 0.04 6.92 -3.30
C ASP A 89 1.06 6.34 -2.30
N LEU A 90 1.97 7.19 -1.80
CA LEU A 90 2.89 6.83 -0.71
C LEU A 90 2.34 7.36 0.61
N LEU A 91 2.07 6.44 1.53
CA LEU A 91 1.51 6.71 2.84
C LEU A 91 2.58 6.50 3.90
N THR A 92 2.74 7.45 4.81
CA THR A 92 3.61 7.27 6.00
C THR A 92 2.84 6.78 7.22
N TRP A 93 1.51 6.68 7.10
CA TRP A 93 0.60 6.28 8.16
C TRP A 93 -0.66 5.64 7.57
N VAL A 94 -1.36 4.87 8.40
CA VAL A 94 -2.70 4.38 8.11
C VAL A 94 -3.54 4.42 9.39
N SER A 95 -4.87 4.50 9.28
CA SER A 95 -5.75 4.51 10.45
C SER A 95 -5.69 3.18 11.23
N GLY A 96 -5.62 3.25 12.55
CA GLY A 96 -5.84 2.12 13.46
C GLY A 96 -4.74 1.05 13.51
N ARG A 97 -3.60 1.25 12.82
CA ARG A 97 -2.48 0.30 12.78
C ARG A 97 -1.13 1.02 12.71
N GLU A 98 -0.13 0.41 13.33
CA GLU A 98 1.27 0.84 13.29
C GLU A 98 2.10 -0.05 12.36
N PHE A 99 3.01 0.57 11.61
CA PHE A 99 3.78 -0.14 10.57
C PHE A 99 4.60 -1.28 11.18
N ALA A 100 5.25 -1.01 12.32
CA ALA A 100 6.12 -1.96 13.01
C ALA A 100 5.39 -3.23 13.47
N ASP A 101 4.08 -3.13 13.79
CA ASP A 101 3.28 -4.28 14.20
C ASP A 101 2.82 -5.10 12.99
N CYS A 102 2.46 -4.44 11.90
CA CYS A 102 1.92 -5.08 10.70
C CYS A 102 3.02 -5.69 9.81
N TYR A 103 4.19 -5.05 9.73
CA TYR A 103 5.25 -5.45 8.82
C TYR A 103 5.77 -6.88 9.02
N PRO A 104 5.96 -7.39 10.25
CA PRO A 104 6.34 -8.78 10.49
C PRO A 104 5.26 -9.79 10.06
N ARG A 105 3.98 -9.38 10.07
CA ARG A 105 2.83 -10.22 9.70
C ARG A 105 2.44 -10.12 8.24
N ARG A 106 3.10 -9.24 7.47
CA ARG A 106 2.82 -9.02 6.05
C ARG A 106 2.84 -10.34 5.29
N ILE A 107 1.94 -10.48 4.33
CA ILE A 107 1.92 -11.62 3.42
C ILE A 107 2.53 -11.20 2.08
N TYR A 108 2.92 -12.17 1.26
CA TYR A 108 3.33 -11.88 -0.11
C TYR A 108 2.25 -12.33 -1.08
N ALA A 109 1.83 -11.43 -1.95
CA ALA A 109 0.96 -11.73 -3.08
C ALA A 109 1.77 -11.69 -4.38
N ASN A 110 1.38 -12.48 -5.36
CA ASN A 110 1.86 -12.35 -6.73
C ASN A 110 0.81 -11.59 -7.55
N LEU A 111 1.12 -10.35 -7.93
CA LEU A 111 0.25 -9.53 -8.78
C LEU A 111 1.00 -9.23 -10.08
N GLY A 112 0.43 -9.65 -11.21
CA GLY A 112 1.02 -9.42 -12.53
C GLY A 112 2.45 -9.96 -12.71
N GLY A 113 2.85 -11.01 -11.98
CA GLY A 113 4.19 -11.61 -12.04
C GLY A 113 5.21 -11.02 -11.08
N VAL A 114 4.82 -10.05 -10.25
CA VAL A 114 5.68 -9.41 -9.26
C VAL A 114 5.24 -9.83 -7.86
N ARG A 115 6.21 -10.23 -7.02
CA ARG A 115 5.99 -10.57 -5.61
C ARG A 115 5.94 -9.28 -4.80
N ILE A 116 4.85 -9.04 -4.07
CA ILE A 116 4.61 -7.77 -3.39
C ILE A 116 4.30 -8.02 -1.91
N PRO A 117 4.92 -7.29 -0.96
CA PRO A 117 4.52 -7.31 0.43
C PRO A 117 3.16 -6.63 0.60
N LEU A 118 2.22 -7.33 1.23
CA LEU A 118 0.85 -6.89 1.44
C LEU A 118 0.52 -6.90 2.94
N ILE A 119 -0.27 -5.93 3.39
CA ILE A 119 -0.88 -5.98 4.72
C ILE A 119 -1.69 -7.28 4.90
N ALA A 120 -1.53 -7.91 6.07
CA ALA A 120 -2.29 -9.10 6.42
C ALA A 120 -3.80 -8.79 6.50
N LEU A 121 -4.65 -9.81 6.26
CA LEU A 121 -6.09 -9.61 6.21
C LEU A 121 -6.64 -9.02 7.52
N ASP A 122 -6.28 -9.57 8.67
CA ASP A 122 -6.77 -9.08 9.97
C ASP A 122 -6.35 -7.64 10.24
N ASP A 123 -5.15 -7.26 9.81
CA ASP A 123 -4.65 -5.90 9.92
C ASP A 123 -5.36 -4.93 8.97
N LEU A 124 -5.67 -5.38 7.76
CA LEU A 124 -6.46 -4.62 6.79
C LEU A 124 -7.88 -4.37 7.30
N LEU A 125 -8.55 -5.38 7.87
CA LEU A 125 -9.90 -5.23 8.40
C LEU A 125 -9.96 -4.19 9.53
N ILE A 126 -8.98 -4.19 10.42
CA ILE A 126 -8.88 -3.19 11.49
C ILE A 126 -8.60 -1.81 10.92
N ASN A 127 -7.70 -1.70 9.94
CA ASN A 127 -7.44 -0.44 9.25
C ASN A 127 -8.70 0.13 8.58
N LYS A 128 -9.45 -0.71 7.86
CA LYS A 128 -10.70 -0.33 7.19
C LYS A 128 -11.75 0.16 8.20
N ARG A 129 -11.94 -0.58 9.30
CA ARG A 129 -12.87 -0.20 10.38
C ARG A 129 -12.49 1.13 11.02
N ALA A 130 -11.20 1.36 11.24
CA ALA A 130 -10.70 2.61 11.81
C ALA A 130 -10.80 3.81 10.84
N SER A 131 -10.69 3.58 9.52
CA SER A 131 -10.79 4.65 8.52
C SER A 131 -12.19 5.24 8.36
N GLY A 132 -13.24 4.43 8.62
CA GLY A 132 -14.64 4.84 8.57
C GLY A 132 -15.16 5.31 7.20
N ARG A 133 -14.41 5.17 6.11
CA ARG A 133 -14.85 5.61 4.77
C ARG A 133 -16.02 4.73 4.30
N SER A 134 -17.03 5.29 3.64
CA SER A 134 -18.20 4.54 3.16
C SER A 134 -17.84 3.31 2.31
N LYS A 135 -16.83 3.45 1.44
CA LYS A 135 -16.28 2.34 0.64
C LYS A 135 -15.61 1.26 1.49
N ASP A 136 -15.03 1.61 2.62
CA ASP A 136 -14.36 0.66 3.52
C ASP A 136 -15.38 -0.04 4.43
N ILE A 137 -16.51 0.60 4.74
CA ILE A 137 -17.66 -0.05 5.38
C ILE A 137 -18.24 -1.12 4.44
N GLY A 138 -18.45 -0.79 3.16
CA GLY A 138 -18.93 -1.75 2.17
C GLY A 138 -17.99 -2.94 1.97
N ASP A 139 -16.67 -2.72 2.07
CA ASP A 139 -15.70 -3.83 2.10
C ASP A 139 -16.00 -4.76 3.30
N LEU A 140 -16.08 -4.21 4.51
CA LEU A 140 -16.29 -4.98 5.76
C LEU A 140 -17.57 -5.82 5.73
N GLU A 141 -18.67 -5.26 5.23
CA GLU A 141 -19.94 -5.99 5.08
C GLU A 141 -19.78 -7.19 4.14
N GLU A 142 -19.05 -7.04 3.03
CA GLU A 142 -18.78 -8.16 2.11
C GLU A 142 -17.86 -9.20 2.74
N PHE A 143 -16.86 -8.78 3.54
CA PHE A 143 -16.03 -9.70 4.32
C PHE A 143 -16.86 -10.54 5.29
N GLU A 144 -17.78 -9.93 6.02
CA GLU A 144 -18.67 -10.62 6.96
C GLU A 144 -19.60 -11.60 6.23
N ARG A 145 -20.26 -11.17 5.14
CA ARG A 145 -21.13 -12.03 4.31
C ARG A 145 -20.45 -13.29 3.78
N ARG A 146 -19.14 -13.23 3.48
CA ARG A 146 -18.38 -14.40 2.98
C ARG A 146 -17.88 -15.32 4.09
N LYS A 147 -17.68 -14.81 5.31
CA LYS A 147 -17.37 -15.65 6.47
C LYS A 147 -18.54 -16.55 6.84
N ASP A 148 -19.76 -16.02 6.78
CA ASP A 148 -20.99 -16.78 7.12
C ASP A 148 -21.35 -17.87 6.10
N ARG A 149 -20.69 -17.89 4.93
CA ARG A 149 -20.90 -18.87 3.86
C ARG A 149 -19.92 -20.05 3.87
N LYS A 150 -18.99 -20.10 4.84
CA LYS A 150 -18.02 -21.19 5.03
C LYS A 150 -18.33 -21.95 6.31
#